data_AF-A0A954CPN9-F1
#
_entry.id   AF-A0A954CPN9-F1
#
_cell.length_a   1.000
_cell.length_b   1.000
_cell.length_c   1.000
_cell.angle_alpha   90.00
_cell.angle_beta   90.00
_cell.angle_gamma   90.00
#
_symmetry.space_group_name_H-M   'P 1'
#
loop_
_entity.id
_entity.type
_entity.pdbx_description
1 polymer ?
#
loop_
_entity_poly.entity_id
_entity_poly.type
_entity_poly.pdbx_seq_one_letter_code
_entity_poly.pdbx_strand_id
1 'polypeptide(L)'
;MIGAARFWLATALLASAGSAQDAISFERDVLPFLEAKCFKCHGTPQRRSDGSFKEPKGGLRLDGRAWIERGGDGEDAVVAGELEESGVYRRVSLPADDSDFMPSKGDPLTDAERETLRRWIENGADFGDWVGSPGPGADAPPARETAPVVVAARVALLQRLGEGLRPANPSAVQKIAGDSAQITAISMDSPLLRVSFRAAEPKTDDARVAELAPLREQITELVLARTKITDRALATIAKMPRLTRLDLSQTEITDAGLQKLQKLPELRALNLFGTKVTDRVKESLAEMPALEQVWLWRTEVSDGARDALSEKRPGLRVVGGPAWPVVPEQREDEDGNRRRR
;
A
#
# COMPACT_ATOMS: atom_id res chain seq x y z
N MET A 1 26.69 -49.73 53.31
CA MET A 1 27.16 -48.74 52.32
C MET A 1 26.25 -48.83 51.09
N ILE A 2 25.21 -48.00 51.01
CA ILE A 2 24.45 -47.77 49.77
C ILE A 2 24.09 -46.27 49.79
N GLY A 3 24.71 -45.50 48.90
CA GLY A 3 24.52 -44.06 48.79
C GLY A 3 23.34 -43.75 47.87
N ALA A 4 22.41 -42.92 48.35
CA ALA A 4 21.31 -42.39 47.55
C ALA A 4 21.76 -41.12 46.82
N ALA A 5 21.78 -41.16 45.49
CA ALA A 5 22.09 -40.03 44.62
C ALA A 5 20.93 -39.02 44.62
N ARG A 6 21.25 -37.75 44.89
CA ARG A 6 20.32 -36.62 44.74
C ARG A 6 20.33 -36.18 43.27
N PHE A 7 19.26 -36.47 42.54
CA PHE A 7 18.99 -35.87 41.24
C PHE A 7 18.45 -34.45 41.45
N TRP A 8 19.22 -33.45 41.03
CA TRP A 8 18.71 -32.10 40.80
C TRP A 8 18.06 -32.10 39.41
N LEU A 9 16.73 -31.99 39.34
CA LEU A 9 16.07 -31.60 38.09
C LEU A 9 16.36 -30.11 37.87
N ALA A 10 17.33 -29.81 37.00
CA ALA A 10 17.46 -28.48 36.42
C ALA A 10 16.30 -28.29 35.43
N THR A 11 15.32 -27.47 35.80
CA THR A 11 14.28 -27.02 34.89
C THR A 11 14.94 -26.07 33.89
N ALA A 12 15.24 -26.57 32.68
CA ALA A 12 15.68 -25.72 31.59
C ALA A 12 14.50 -24.84 31.16
N LEU A 13 14.50 -23.59 31.62
CA LEU A 13 13.74 -22.50 31.01
C LEU A 13 14.31 -22.30 29.60
N LEU A 14 13.70 -22.97 28.62
CA LEU A 14 13.83 -22.60 27.23
C LEU A 14 13.15 -21.24 27.05
N ALA A 15 13.94 -20.18 27.24
CA ALA A 15 13.59 -18.86 26.74
C ALA A 15 13.31 -19.03 25.25
N SER A 16 12.03 -18.93 24.89
CA SER A 16 11.62 -18.87 23.50
C SER A 16 12.19 -17.56 22.98
N ALA A 17 13.27 -17.63 22.21
CA ALA A 17 13.71 -16.53 21.37
C ALA A 17 12.61 -16.33 20.32
N GLY A 18 11.55 -15.62 20.69
CA GLY A 18 10.74 -14.93 19.70
C GLY A 18 11.70 -14.03 18.97
N SER A 19 11.90 -14.25 17.67
CA SER A 19 12.61 -13.28 16.85
C SER A 19 11.80 -11.99 16.92
N ALA A 20 12.25 -11.07 17.76
CA ALA A 20 11.96 -9.66 17.60
C ALA A 20 12.42 -9.34 16.18
N GLN A 21 11.47 -9.23 15.26
CA GLN A 21 11.78 -8.58 13.99
C GLN A 21 12.10 -7.14 14.36
N ASP A 22 13.40 -6.81 14.34
CA ASP A 22 13.89 -5.50 14.70
C ASP A 22 13.01 -4.43 14.06
N ALA A 23 12.64 -3.43 14.86
CA ALA A 23 11.89 -2.29 14.39
C ALA A 23 12.67 -1.62 13.24
N ILE A 24 11.97 -1.32 12.15
CA ILE A 24 12.55 -0.64 10.99
C ILE A 24 13.01 0.75 11.44
N SER A 25 14.29 1.04 11.24
CA SER A 25 14.89 2.35 11.49
C SER A 25 15.03 3.10 10.19
N PHE A 26 14.57 4.36 10.14
CA PHE A 26 14.70 5.17 8.93
C PHE A 26 16.16 5.31 8.50
N GLU A 27 17.06 5.75 9.39
CA GLU A 27 18.47 5.99 9.07
C GLU A 27 19.21 4.72 8.64
N ARG A 28 18.94 3.59 9.29
CA ARG A 28 19.62 2.32 9.01
C ARG A 28 19.07 1.61 7.77
N ASP A 29 17.75 1.56 7.64
CA ASP A 29 17.10 0.65 6.70
C ASP A 29 16.48 1.37 5.49
N VAL A 30 16.00 2.61 5.64
CA VAL A 30 15.28 3.35 4.59
C VAL A 30 16.18 4.33 3.85
N LEU A 31 16.92 5.16 4.60
CA LEU A 31 17.76 6.23 4.08
C LEU A 31 18.79 5.75 3.03
N PRO A 32 19.50 4.60 3.19
CA PRO A 32 20.55 4.22 2.26
C PRO A 32 20.06 4.05 0.81
N PHE A 33 18.87 3.49 0.60
CA PHE A 33 18.35 3.34 -0.77
C PHE A 33 17.72 4.64 -1.29
N LEU A 34 17.20 5.51 -0.43
CA LEU A 34 16.74 6.84 -0.85
C LEU A 34 17.92 7.71 -1.33
N GLU A 35 19.05 7.66 -0.61
CA GLU A 35 20.29 8.33 -1.01
C GLU A 35 20.79 7.83 -2.37
N ALA A 36 20.88 6.51 -2.51
CA ALA A 36 21.42 5.89 -3.71
C ALA A 36 20.53 6.13 -4.95
N LYS A 37 19.20 6.07 -4.80
CA LYS A 37 18.27 5.96 -5.93
C LYS A 37 17.39 7.20 -6.14
N CYS A 38 17.16 8.01 -5.11
CA CYS A 38 16.18 9.10 -5.16
C CYS A 38 16.82 10.50 -5.14
N PHE A 39 17.86 10.73 -4.32
CA PHE A 39 18.37 12.08 -4.04
C PHE A 39 18.97 12.79 -5.26
N LYS A 40 19.42 12.05 -6.26
CA LYS A 40 19.92 12.66 -7.51
C LYS A 40 18.86 13.50 -8.26
N CYS A 41 17.59 13.16 -8.10
CA CYS A 41 16.47 13.88 -8.73
C CYS A 41 15.54 14.56 -7.72
N HIS A 42 15.51 14.07 -6.48
CA HIS A 42 14.66 14.56 -5.39
C HIS A 42 15.48 15.06 -4.20
N GLY A 43 16.71 15.51 -4.44
CA GLY A 43 17.56 16.11 -3.42
C GLY A 43 17.59 17.63 -3.53
N THR A 44 18.47 18.24 -2.74
CA THR A 44 18.76 19.67 -2.77
C THR A 44 18.99 20.18 -4.21
N PRO A 45 18.41 21.34 -4.60
CA PRO A 45 18.60 21.91 -5.93
C PRO A 45 20.07 22.03 -6.32
N GLN A 46 20.43 21.52 -7.50
CA GLN A 46 21.82 21.49 -7.94
C GLN A 46 22.13 22.66 -8.88
N ARG A 47 23.18 23.42 -8.59
CA ARG A 47 23.62 24.51 -9.46
C ARG A 47 24.19 23.96 -10.77
N ARG A 48 23.70 24.45 -11.91
CA ARG A 48 24.21 24.15 -13.25
C ARG A 48 25.39 25.06 -13.61
N SER A 49 26.11 24.68 -14.66
CA SER A 49 27.25 25.44 -15.19
C SER A 49 26.87 26.84 -15.70
N ASP A 50 25.63 27.01 -16.18
CA ASP A 50 25.06 28.30 -16.61
C ASP A 50 24.61 29.21 -15.45
N GLY A 51 24.76 28.74 -14.20
CA GLY A 51 24.37 29.47 -12.99
C GLY A 51 22.91 29.28 -12.57
N SER A 52 22.08 28.59 -13.35
CA SER A 52 20.70 28.21 -12.97
C SER A 52 20.68 27.06 -11.96
N PHE A 53 19.56 26.86 -11.27
CA PHE A 53 19.35 25.70 -10.41
C PHE A 53 18.52 24.62 -11.10
N LYS A 54 18.94 23.36 -10.95
CA LYS A 54 18.16 22.20 -11.32
C LYS A 54 17.26 21.85 -10.15
N GLU A 55 15.99 22.21 -10.31
CA GLU A 55 14.96 21.92 -9.32
C GLU A 55 14.68 20.42 -9.19
N PRO A 56 14.26 19.97 -7.99
CA PRO A 56 13.78 18.62 -7.75
C PRO A 56 12.59 18.29 -8.65
N LYS A 57 12.52 17.06 -9.16
CA LYS A 57 11.39 16.64 -9.99
C LYS A 57 10.08 16.62 -9.19
N GLY A 58 9.00 17.16 -9.78
CA GLY A 58 7.66 17.19 -9.18
C GLY A 58 7.58 17.95 -7.86
N GLY A 59 8.46 18.94 -7.66
CA GLY A 59 8.52 19.73 -6.41
C GLY A 59 8.86 18.91 -5.17
N LEU A 60 9.24 17.64 -5.34
CA LEU A 60 9.43 16.67 -4.27
C LEU A 60 10.90 16.60 -3.86
N ARG A 61 11.16 16.83 -2.57
CA ARG A 61 12.46 16.61 -1.93
C ARG A 61 12.37 15.49 -0.90
N LEU A 62 13.30 14.55 -0.98
CA LEU A 62 13.40 13.36 -0.14
C LEU A 62 14.66 13.38 0.75
N ASP A 63 15.49 14.41 0.63
CA ASP A 63 16.76 14.55 1.33
C ASP A 63 16.65 15.31 2.66
N GLY A 64 15.45 15.66 3.12
CA GLY A 64 15.21 16.25 4.42
C GLY A 64 13.79 15.98 4.93
N ARG A 65 13.66 15.72 6.24
CA ARG A 65 12.39 15.34 6.88
C ARG A 65 11.26 16.31 6.59
N ALA A 66 11.47 17.59 6.87
CA ALA A 66 10.46 18.62 6.66
C ALA A 66 10.06 18.77 5.18
N TRP A 67 10.95 18.41 4.25
CA TRP A 67 10.64 18.39 2.82
C TRP A 67 9.82 17.17 2.40
N ILE A 68 10.05 16.02 3.02
CA ILE A 68 9.22 14.82 2.86
C ILE A 68 7.82 15.08 3.42
N GLU A 69 7.72 15.64 4.63
CA GLU A 69 6.46 15.97 5.30
C GLU A 69 5.63 17.02 4.54
N ARG A 70 6.26 17.92 3.76
CA ARG A 70 5.53 18.82 2.84
C ARG A 70 4.95 18.07 1.64
N GLY A 71 5.66 17.08 1.11
CA GLY A 71 5.35 16.47 -0.17
C GLY A 71 5.77 17.30 -1.39
N GLY A 72 5.26 16.91 -2.55
CA GLY A 72 5.54 17.51 -3.84
C GLY A 72 4.36 18.28 -4.44
N ASP A 73 4.40 18.48 -5.75
CA ASP A 73 3.36 19.16 -6.52
C ASP A 73 2.02 18.41 -6.40
N GLY A 74 1.10 18.97 -5.61
CA GLY A 74 -0.25 18.44 -5.39
C GLY A 74 -0.39 17.15 -4.57
N GLU A 75 0.70 16.57 -4.06
CA GLU A 75 0.65 15.26 -3.40
C GLU A 75 1.61 15.11 -2.20
N ASP A 76 1.20 14.34 -1.21
CA ASP A 76 2.04 13.97 -0.07
C ASP A 76 3.10 12.93 -0.47
N ALA A 77 4.33 13.11 0.00
CA ALA A 77 5.39 12.14 -0.26
C ALA A 77 5.13 10.83 0.51
N VAL A 78 4.84 11.01 1.79
CA VAL A 78 4.62 9.95 2.76
C VAL A 78 3.49 10.39 3.68
N VAL A 79 2.52 9.51 3.87
CA VAL A 79 1.45 9.66 4.85
C VAL A 79 1.63 8.55 5.88
N ALA A 80 2.01 8.93 7.10
CA ALA A 80 2.26 7.98 8.18
C ALA A 80 1.07 7.03 8.38
N GLY A 81 1.34 5.72 8.36
CA GLY A 81 0.33 4.66 8.47
C GLY A 81 -0.46 4.38 7.19
N GLU A 82 -0.47 5.29 6.21
CA GLU A 82 -1.31 5.21 5.02
C GLU A 82 -0.45 4.98 3.77
N LEU A 83 -0.12 3.70 3.54
CA LEU A 83 0.73 3.25 2.45
C LEU A 83 0.24 3.73 1.08
N GLU A 84 -1.08 3.69 0.85
CA GLU A 84 -1.65 4.00 -0.47
C GLU A 84 -1.82 5.50 -0.68
N GLU A 85 -1.79 6.30 0.38
CA GLU A 85 -1.74 7.77 0.27
C GLU A 85 -0.30 8.28 0.12
N SER A 86 0.69 7.44 0.45
CA SER A 86 2.10 7.77 0.31
C SER A 86 2.54 7.73 -1.15
N GLY A 87 2.65 8.93 -1.76
CA GLY A 87 2.97 9.09 -3.18
C GLY A 87 4.30 8.48 -3.62
N VAL A 88 5.30 8.42 -2.71
CA VAL A 88 6.58 7.74 -2.96
C VAL A 88 6.36 6.24 -3.14
N TYR A 89 5.65 5.59 -2.22
CA TYR A 89 5.42 4.15 -2.27
C TYR A 89 4.60 3.74 -3.49
N ARG A 90 3.57 4.53 -3.84
CA ARG A 90 2.78 4.30 -5.05
C ARG A 90 3.63 4.27 -6.30
N ARG A 91 4.49 5.27 -6.51
CA ARG A 91 5.31 5.40 -7.74
C ARG A 91 6.38 4.33 -7.89
N VAL A 92 7.02 3.92 -6.78
CA VAL A 92 8.06 2.88 -6.84
C VAL A 92 7.49 1.46 -7.01
N SER A 93 6.18 1.30 -6.82
CA SER A 93 5.46 0.04 -6.97
C SER A 93 4.82 -0.13 -8.35
N LEU A 94 4.99 0.85 -9.24
CA LEU A 94 4.46 0.79 -10.60
C LEU A 94 5.30 -0.14 -11.49
N PRO A 95 4.73 -0.61 -12.61
CA PRO A 95 5.48 -1.26 -13.68
C PRO A 95 6.61 -0.35 -14.18
N ALA A 96 7.76 -0.93 -14.55
CA ALA A 96 8.92 -0.14 -14.94
C ALA A 96 8.73 0.65 -16.26
N ASP A 97 7.76 0.26 -17.09
CA ASP A 97 7.39 0.92 -18.34
C ASP A 97 6.36 2.05 -18.13
N ASP A 98 5.91 2.26 -16.90
CA ASP A 98 4.97 3.30 -16.55
C ASP A 98 5.63 4.69 -16.55
N SER A 99 4.94 5.71 -17.09
CA SER A 99 5.48 7.07 -17.15
C SER A 99 5.66 7.71 -15.77
N ASP A 100 4.87 7.28 -14.78
CA ASP A 100 4.95 7.76 -13.41
C ASP A 100 5.85 6.88 -12.53
N PHE A 101 6.38 5.78 -13.08
CA PHE A 101 7.30 4.92 -12.37
C PHE A 101 8.52 5.71 -11.91
N MET A 102 8.84 5.54 -10.63
CA MET A 102 10.05 6.11 -10.05
C MET A 102 10.94 5.00 -9.49
N PRO A 103 12.27 5.09 -9.70
CA PRO A 103 12.98 6.19 -10.34
C PRO A 103 12.82 6.20 -11.87
N SER A 104 12.52 7.37 -12.45
CA SER A 104 12.49 7.56 -13.92
C SER A 104 13.86 7.41 -14.60
N LYS A 105 14.95 7.43 -13.82
CA LYS A 105 16.33 7.19 -14.25
C LYS A 105 17.09 6.52 -13.11
N GLY A 106 17.92 5.53 -13.43
CA GLY A 106 18.67 4.74 -12.45
C GLY A 106 17.96 3.43 -12.13
N ASP A 107 18.50 2.69 -11.16
CA ASP A 107 17.98 1.37 -10.81
C ASP A 107 16.70 1.48 -9.97
N PRO A 108 15.67 0.66 -10.28
CA PRO A 108 14.51 0.47 -9.41
C PRO A 108 14.87 0.12 -7.97
N LEU A 109 13.95 0.38 -7.04
CA LEU A 109 13.97 -0.33 -5.76
C LEU A 109 13.78 -1.83 -6.02
N THR A 110 14.52 -2.64 -5.28
CA THR A 110 14.34 -4.08 -5.17
C THR A 110 13.06 -4.38 -4.40
N ASP A 111 12.57 -5.63 -4.48
CA ASP A 111 11.41 -6.07 -3.69
C ASP A 111 11.65 -5.89 -2.18
N ALA A 112 12.87 -6.17 -1.71
CA ALA A 112 13.25 -6.02 -0.31
C ALA A 112 13.25 -4.54 0.14
N GLU A 113 13.76 -3.62 -0.68
CA GLU A 113 13.75 -2.18 -0.36
C GLU A 113 12.32 -1.62 -0.37
N ARG A 114 11.47 -2.03 -1.32
CA ARG A 114 10.04 -1.67 -1.31
C ARG A 114 9.35 -2.16 -0.04
N GLU A 115 9.63 -3.39 0.37
CA GLU A 115 9.08 -3.98 1.59
C GLU A 115 9.54 -3.23 2.85
N THR A 116 10.81 -2.83 2.92
CA THR A 116 11.32 -1.98 4.00
C THR A 116 10.64 -0.62 4.03
N LEU A 117 10.50 0.06 2.87
CA LEU A 117 9.80 1.34 2.76
C LEU A 117 8.34 1.22 3.23
N ARG A 118 7.65 0.16 2.80
CA ARG A 118 6.28 -0.14 3.23
C ARG A 118 6.16 -0.24 4.75
N ARG A 119 6.98 -1.11 5.36
CA ARG A 119 6.95 -1.36 6.80
C ARG A 119 7.24 -0.09 7.59
N TRP A 120 8.16 0.75 7.10
CA TRP A 120 8.42 2.05 7.71
C TRP A 120 7.20 2.97 7.66
N ILE A 121 6.55 3.11 6.49
CA ILE A 121 5.34 3.94 6.34
C ILE A 121 4.22 3.43 7.24
N GLU A 122 3.91 2.13 7.18
CA GLU A 122 2.84 1.51 7.98
C GLU A 122 3.11 1.61 9.48
N ASN A 123 4.38 1.61 9.92
CA ASN A 123 4.78 1.83 11.31
C ASN A 123 4.84 3.31 11.71
N GLY A 124 4.18 4.20 10.96
CA GLY A 124 4.04 5.60 11.29
C GLY A 124 5.09 6.53 10.68
N ALA A 125 5.90 6.04 9.73
CA ALA A 125 6.93 6.81 9.04
C ALA A 125 7.88 7.55 10.02
N ASP A 126 8.29 6.87 11.09
CA ASP A 126 9.14 7.46 12.13
C ASP A 126 10.57 7.72 11.60
N PHE A 127 10.95 8.98 11.52
CA PHE A 127 12.29 9.41 11.08
C PHE A 127 13.36 9.25 12.16
N GLY A 128 12.98 8.99 13.41
CA GLY A 128 13.89 9.10 14.55
C GLY A 128 14.45 10.52 14.68
N ASP A 129 15.75 10.63 14.91
CA ASP A 129 16.46 11.91 15.06
C ASP A 129 16.90 12.51 13.71
N TRP A 130 16.64 11.83 12.59
CA TRP A 130 17.05 12.31 11.28
C TRP A 130 16.25 13.53 10.84
N VAL A 131 16.98 14.62 10.56
CA VAL A 131 16.42 15.87 10.01
C VAL A 131 16.73 16.02 8.52
N GLY A 132 17.87 15.50 8.07
CA GLY A 132 18.38 15.62 6.71
C GLY A 132 18.81 17.03 6.30
N SER A 133 18.95 17.26 4.99
CA SER A 133 19.44 18.50 4.41
C SER A 133 18.41 19.64 4.49
N PRO A 134 18.74 20.79 5.09
CA PRO A 134 17.86 21.95 5.08
C PRO A 134 17.70 22.54 3.66
N GLY A 135 18.73 22.43 2.81
CA GLY A 135 18.81 23.07 1.48
C GLY A 135 19.32 24.53 1.52
N PRO A 136 19.72 25.14 0.38
CA PRO A 136 20.19 26.52 0.34
C PRO A 136 19.03 27.52 0.34
N GLY A 137 19.01 28.41 1.35
CA GLY A 137 18.10 29.56 1.43
C GLY A 137 16.65 29.20 1.78
N ALA A 138 16.19 29.72 2.92
CA ALA A 138 14.86 29.59 3.53
C ALA A 138 14.63 28.33 4.36
N ASP A 139 14.06 28.58 5.54
CA ASP A 139 13.50 27.60 6.45
C ASP A 139 12.70 26.55 5.69
N ALA A 140 12.77 25.30 6.15
CA ALA A 140 11.93 24.26 5.59
C ALA A 140 10.47 24.76 5.59
N PRO A 141 9.76 24.66 4.45
CA PRO A 141 8.38 25.09 4.39
C PRO A 141 7.59 24.35 5.47
N PRO A 142 6.59 25.00 6.10
CA PRO A 142 5.74 24.31 7.07
C PRO A 142 5.20 23.05 6.41
N ALA A 143 5.19 21.94 7.17
CA ALA A 143 4.59 20.70 6.70
C ALA A 143 3.20 21.01 6.11
N ARG A 144 2.84 20.34 5.01
CA ARG A 144 1.44 20.38 4.58
C ARG A 144 0.63 19.90 5.77
N GLU A 145 -0.44 20.61 6.12
CA GLU A 145 -1.46 20.06 7.02
C GLU A 145 -2.06 18.84 6.31
N THR A 146 -1.43 17.67 6.47
CA THR A 146 -2.14 16.40 6.36
C THR A 146 -3.14 16.46 7.48
N ALA A 147 -4.39 16.81 7.15
CA ALA A 147 -5.32 17.33 8.14
C ALA A 147 -5.42 16.38 9.35
N PRO A 148 -5.13 16.81 10.59
CA PRO A 148 -5.22 15.98 11.79
C PRO A 148 -6.59 15.30 11.95
N VAL A 149 -7.61 15.83 11.28
CA VAL A 149 -8.96 15.28 11.15
C VAL A 149 -9.00 13.89 10.50
N VAL A 150 -8.19 13.62 9.46
CA VAL A 150 -8.21 12.32 8.74
C VAL A 150 -7.63 11.20 9.62
N VAL A 151 -6.51 11.48 10.29
CA VAL A 151 -5.89 10.54 11.24
C VAL A 151 -6.84 10.28 12.42
N ALA A 152 -7.44 11.34 12.99
CA ALA A 152 -8.40 11.20 14.09
C ALA A 152 -9.64 10.39 13.69
N ALA A 153 -10.18 10.61 12.47
CA ALA A 153 -11.32 9.86 11.96
C ALA A 153 -11.00 8.37 11.75
N ARG A 154 -9.81 8.05 11.20
CA ARG A 154 -9.34 6.67 11.05
C ARG A 154 -9.14 5.99 12.40
N VAL A 155 -8.51 6.66 13.35
CA VAL A 155 -8.33 6.13 14.72
C VAL A 155 -9.68 5.87 15.37
N ALA A 156 -10.62 6.81 15.32
CA ALA A 156 -11.97 6.65 15.87
C ALA A 156 -12.75 5.51 15.20
N LEU A 157 -12.59 5.33 13.88
CA LEU A 157 -13.16 4.19 13.16
C LEU A 157 -12.59 2.86 13.66
N LEU A 158 -11.27 2.73 13.72
CA LEU A 158 -10.61 1.49 14.15
C LEU A 158 -10.96 1.13 15.61
N GLN A 159 -11.06 2.13 16.49
CA GLN A 159 -11.54 1.92 17.85
C GLN A 159 -12.96 1.33 17.86
N ARG A 160 -13.92 1.97 17.17
CA ARG A 160 -15.30 1.45 17.07
C ARG A 160 -15.37 0.05 16.48
N LEU A 161 -14.57 -0.26 15.46
CA LEU A 161 -14.56 -1.59 14.84
C LEU A 161 -14.02 -2.66 15.80
N GLY A 162 -13.07 -2.30 16.66
CA GLY A 162 -12.50 -3.18 17.68
C GLY A 162 -13.35 -3.36 18.94
N GLU A 163 -14.34 -2.50 19.18
CA GLU A 163 -15.19 -2.57 20.37
C GLU A 163 -15.87 -3.94 20.52
N GLY A 164 -15.72 -4.53 21.71
CA GLY A 164 -16.30 -5.83 22.05
C GLY A 164 -15.68 -7.03 21.34
N LEU A 165 -14.66 -6.82 20.50
CA LEU A 165 -14.02 -7.89 19.75
C LEU A 165 -12.94 -8.58 20.59
N ARG A 166 -12.98 -9.92 20.63
CA ARG A 166 -11.90 -10.69 21.25
C ARG A 166 -10.72 -10.79 20.28
N PRO A 167 -9.46 -10.66 20.77
CA PRO A 167 -8.29 -10.94 19.97
C PRO A 167 -8.37 -12.33 19.33
N ALA A 168 -7.83 -12.45 18.11
CA ALA A 168 -7.75 -13.73 17.43
C ALA A 168 -6.93 -14.75 18.23
N ASN A 169 -7.29 -16.03 18.13
CA ASN A 169 -6.52 -17.10 18.76
C ASN A 169 -5.10 -17.14 18.17
N PRO A 170 -4.03 -16.99 18.97
CA PRO A 170 -2.66 -16.94 18.46
C PRO A 170 -2.23 -18.18 17.68
N SER A 171 -2.67 -19.38 18.10
CA SER A 171 -2.38 -20.62 17.38
C SER A 171 -3.11 -20.70 16.04
N ALA A 172 -4.33 -20.17 15.96
CA ALA A 172 -5.05 -20.05 14.69
C ALA A 172 -4.35 -19.05 13.76
N VAL A 173 -3.94 -17.89 14.30
CA VAL A 173 -3.16 -16.89 13.55
C VAL A 173 -1.86 -17.49 13.03
N GLN A 174 -1.09 -18.18 13.87
CA GLN A 174 0.17 -18.79 13.47
C GLN A 174 -0.03 -19.88 12.40
N LYS A 175 -1.05 -20.73 12.56
CA LYS A 175 -1.39 -21.78 11.59
C LYS A 175 -1.83 -21.18 10.25
N ILE A 176 -2.68 -20.16 10.28
CA ILE A 176 -3.17 -19.50 9.06
C ILE A 176 -2.07 -18.65 8.43
N ALA A 177 -1.18 -18.02 9.20
CA ALA A 177 -0.03 -17.30 8.66
C ALA A 177 0.90 -18.26 7.90
N GLY A 178 1.29 -19.36 8.55
CA GLY A 178 2.24 -20.31 7.98
C GLY A 178 3.50 -19.59 7.49
N ASP A 179 3.97 -19.98 6.32
CA ASP A 179 5.08 -19.37 5.57
C ASP A 179 4.61 -18.38 4.50
N SER A 180 3.29 -18.14 4.39
CA SER A 180 2.70 -17.51 3.21
C SER A 180 1.88 -16.25 3.47
N ALA A 181 1.48 -15.99 4.72
CA ALA A 181 0.79 -14.76 5.08
C ALA A 181 1.44 -14.08 6.27
N GLN A 182 1.61 -12.76 6.18
CA GLN A 182 1.87 -11.91 7.32
C GLN A 182 0.53 -11.51 7.94
N ILE A 183 0.34 -11.84 9.22
CA ILE A 183 -0.85 -11.47 9.98
C ILE A 183 -0.40 -10.70 11.21
N THR A 184 -0.83 -9.44 11.30
CA THR A 184 -0.43 -8.52 12.37
C THR A 184 -1.65 -7.79 12.91
N ALA A 185 -1.60 -7.38 14.19
CA ALA A 185 -2.55 -6.42 14.70
C ALA A 185 -2.34 -5.05 14.02
N ILE A 186 -3.41 -4.27 13.83
CA ILE A 186 -3.33 -2.93 13.22
C ILE A 186 -2.65 -1.91 14.15
N SER A 187 -2.70 -2.14 15.47
CA SER A 187 -1.95 -1.36 16.45
C SER A 187 -1.66 -2.22 17.67
N MET A 188 -0.82 -1.72 18.58
CA MET A 188 -0.65 -2.31 19.91
C MET A 188 -2.02 -2.55 20.56
N ASP A 189 -2.23 -3.75 21.08
CA ASP A 189 -3.44 -4.23 21.74
C ASP A 189 -4.74 -4.25 20.91
N SER A 190 -4.68 -3.95 19.60
CA SER A 190 -5.87 -4.01 18.75
C SER A 190 -6.29 -5.46 18.46
N PRO A 191 -7.58 -5.81 18.59
CA PRO A 191 -8.09 -7.11 18.15
C PRO A 191 -8.24 -7.18 16.63
N LEU A 192 -8.08 -6.05 15.91
CA LEU A 192 -8.20 -5.97 14.46
C LEU A 192 -6.92 -6.40 13.78
N LEU A 193 -7.07 -7.12 12.68
CA LEU A 193 -5.98 -7.72 11.95
C LEU A 193 -5.82 -7.09 10.56
N ARG A 194 -4.55 -6.93 10.21
CA ARG A 194 -4.08 -6.79 8.84
C ARG A 194 -3.53 -8.14 8.38
N VAL A 195 -3.94 -8.58 7.19
CA VAL A 195 -3.49 -9.83 6.57
C VAL A 195 -2.89 -9.51 5.20
N SER A 196 -1.67 -9.93 4.96
CA SER A 196 -0.96 -9.71 3.70
C SER A 196 -0.35 -11.01 3.16
N PHE A 197 -0.64 -11.32 1.90
CA PHE A 197 -0.10 -12.47 1.18
C PHE A 197 1.06 -12.14 0.23
N ARG A 198 1.61 -10.91 0.28
CA ARG A 198 2.66 -10.48 -0.67
C ARG A 198 3.88 -11.40 -0.70
N ALA A 199 4.31 -11.90 0.46
CA ALA A 199 5.46 -12.81 0.56
C ALA A 199 5.23 -14.18 -0.12
N ALA A 200 3.98 -14.53 -0.44
CA ALA A 200 3.60 -15.79 -1.08
C ALA A 200 3.11 -15.62 -2.51
N GLU A 201 3.26 -14.45 -3.12
CA GLU A 201 2.95 -14.28 -4.53
C GLU A 201 3.83 -15.20 -5.41
N PRO A 202 3.28 -15.83 -6.46
CA PRO A 202 1.88 -15.91 -6.87
C PRO A 202 1.19 -17.21 -6.38
N LYS A 203 1.66 -17.85 -5.30
CA LYS A 203 1.18 -19.16 -4.84
C LYS A 203 -0.19 -19.12 -4.17
N THR A 204 -0.62 -17.95 -3.68
CA THR A 204 -1.91 -17.78 -3.02
C THR A 204 -3.07 -17.86 -4.03
N ASP A 205 -4.03 -18.74 -3.78
CA ASP A 205 -5.24 -18.95 -4.58
C ASP A 205 -6.52 -18.79 -3.74
N ASP A 206 -7.68 -19.05 -4.35
CA ASP A 206 -8.99 -18.94 -3.68
C ASP A 206 -9.13 -19.85 -2.45
N ALA A 207 -8.52 -21.05 -2.49
CA ALA A 207 -8.56 -22.01 -1.39
C ALA A 207 -7.78 -21.46 -0.20
N ARG A 208 -6.62 -20.85 -0.46
CA ARG A 208 -5.83 -20.21 0.59
C ARG A 208 -6.55 -19.05 1.25
N VAL A 209 -7.28 -18.24 0.49
CA VAL A 209 -8.12 -17.15 1.06
C VAL A 209 -9.27 -17.72 1.90
N ALA A 210 -9.84 -18.87 1.53
CA ALA A 210 -10.91 -19.52 2.30
C ALA A 210 -10.46 -19.90 3.73
N GLU A 211 -9.18 -20.17 3.95
CA GLU A 211 -8.61 -20.47 5.26
C GLU A 211 -8.65 -19.28 6.25
N LEU A 212 -8.89 -18.06 5.77
CA LEU A 212 -9.09 -16.87 6.61
C LEU A 212 -10.42 -16.85 7.35
N ALA A 213 -11.35 -17.76 7.03
CA ALA A 213 -12.70 -17.79 7.60
C ALA A 213 -12.76 -17.75 9.16
N PRO A 214 -11.82 -18.34 9.92
CA PRO A 214 -11.78 -18.23 11.38
C PRO A 214 -11.41 -16.83 11.90
N LEU A 215 -10.80 -15.98 11.08
CA LEU A 215 -10.33 -14.63 11.44
C LEU A 215 -11.24 -13.51 10.88
N ARG A 216 -12.34 -13.87 10.20
CA ARG A 216 -13.18 -12.93 9.45
C ARG A 216 -13.71 -11.75 10.27
N GLU A 217 -13.91 -11.94 11.57
CA GLU A 217 -14.43 -10.88 12.44
C GLU A 217 -13.37 -9.83 12.77
N GLN A 218 -12.09 -10.20 12.73
CA GLN A 218 -10.95 -9.36 13.05
C GLN A 218 -10.32 -8.69 11.82
N ILE A 219 -10.41 -9.31 10.65
CA ILE A 219 -9.76 -8.79 9.43
C ILE A 219 -10.38 -7.45 9.04
N THR A 220 -9.54 -6.41 9.07
CA THR A 220 -9.89 -5.02 8.74
C THR A 220 -9.11 -4.51 7.54
N GLU A 221 -7.95 -5.11 7.26
CA GLU A 221 -7.14 -4.84 6.08
C GLU A 221 -6.68 -6.16 5.46
N LEU A 222 -6.91 -6.31 4.15
CA LEU A 222 -6.55 -7.52 3.42
C LEU A 222 -5.80 -7.16 2.14
N VAL A 223 -4.59 -7.68 2.02
CA VAL A 223 -3.69 -7.47 0.88
C VAL A 223 -3.48 -8.79 0.15
N LEU A 224 -4.00 -8.85 -1.07
CA LEU A 224 -3.95 -10.00 -1.97
C LEU A 224 -3.36 -9.64 -3.34
N ALA A 225 -2.62 -8.52 -3.40
CA ALA A 225 -1.94 -8.07 -4.61
C ALA A 225 -1.18 -9.22 -5.29
N ARG A 226 -1.22 -9.30 -6.62
CA ARG A 226 -0.43 -10.22 -7.47
C ARG A 226 -0.56 -11.72 -7.10
N THR A 227 -1.61 -12.09 -6.39
CA THR A 227 -1.97 -13.48 -6.11
C THR A 227 -2.78 -14.09 -7.27
N LYS A 228 -3.00 -15.41 -7.26
CA LYS A 228 -3.79 -16.14 -8.27
C LYS A 228 -5.28 -16.25 -7.90
N ILE A 229 -5.77 -15.35 -7.05
CA ILE A 229 -7.18 -15.35 -6.67
C ILE A 229 -8.06 -14.96 -7.86
N THR A 230 -9.29 -15.48 -7.84
CA THR A 230 -10.35 -15.19 -8.81
C THR A 230 -11.59 -14.67 -8.09
N ASP A 231 -12.66 -14.41 -8.83
CA ASP A 231 -13.95 -13.98 -8.28
C ASP A 231 -14.54 -14.93 -7.20
N ARG A 232 -14.05 -16.16 -7.10
CA ARG A 232 -14.47 -17.11 -6.05
C ARG A 232 -13.98 -16.67 -4.67
N ALA A 233 -12.76 -16.14 -4.54
CA ALA A 233 -12.25 -15.63 -3.27
C ALA A 233 -13.14 -14.54 -2.68
N LEU A 234 -13.79 -13.73 -3.53
CA LEU A 234 -14.64 -12.62 -3.08
C LEU A 234 -15.88 -13.09 -2.30
N ALA A 235 -16.32 -14.35 -2.47
CA ALA A 235 -17.39 -14.91 -1.64
C ALA A 235 -16.95 -15.14 -0.18
N THR A 236 -15.67 -15.40 0.05
CA THR A 236 -15.08 -15.46 1.40
C THR A 236 -14.90 -14.05 1.94
N ILE A 237 -14.34 -13.14 1.14
CA ILE A 237 -14.05 -11.76 1.55
C ILE A 237 -15.32 -10.99 1.92
N ALA A 238 -16.43 -11.22 1.21
CA ALA A 238 -17.73 -10.64 1.52
C ALA A 238 -18.26 -11.00 2.93
N LYS A 239 -17.66 -11.98 3.62
CA LYS A 239 -18.00 -12.38 4.99
C LYS A 239 -17.13 -11.70 6.06
N MET A 240 -16.33 -10.70 5.70
CA MET A 240 -15.46 -9.95 6.61
C MET A 240 -16.13 -8.60 6.95
N PRO A 241 -16.97 -8.51 7.99
CA PRO A 241 -17.86 -7.37 8.22
C PRO A 241 -17.12 -6.07 8.56
N ARG A 242 -15.85 -6.15 8.97
CA ARG A 242 -15.01 -5.00 9.37
C ARG A 242 -13.94 -4.64 8.34
N LEU A 243 -13.99 -5.25 7.15
CA LEU A 243 -13.00 -4.99 6.11
C LEU A 243 -13.13 -3.54 5.63
N THR A 244 -12.08 -2.75 5.86
CA THR A 244 -11.99 -1.33 5.47
C THR A 244 -11.11 -1.08 4.27
N ARG A 245 -10.04 -1.88 4.12
CA ARG A 245 -9.08 -1.77 3.03
C ARG A 245 -8.89 -3.13 2.37
N LEU A 246 -9.07 -3.18 1.06
CA LEU A 246 -8.89 -4.38 0.27
C LEU A 246 -8.02 -4.08 -0.95
N ASP A 247 -6.88 -4.77 -1.03
CA ASP A 247 -5.97 -4.69 -2.18
C ASP A 247 -6.06 -5.97 -3.02
N LEU A 248 -6.67 -5.86 -4.19
CA LEU A 248 -6.83 -6.92 -5.20
C LEU A 248 -5.95 -6.66 -6.43
N SER A 249 -4.97 -5.75 -6.33
CA SER A 249 -4.22 -5.30 -7.49
C SER A 249 -3.52 -6.46 -8.21
N GLN A 250 -3.53 -6.45 -9.53
CA GLN A 250 -2.88 -7.43 -10.40
C GLN A 250 -3.32 -8.89 -10.13
N THR A 251 -4.61 -9.07 -9.87
CA THR A 251 -5.26 -10.39 -9.73
C THR A 251 -6.25 -10.65 -10.88
N GLU A 252 -6.88 -11.82 -10.90
CA GLU A 252 -7.80 -12.26 -11.96
C GLU A 252 -9.25 -11.83 -11.72
N ILE A 253 -9.47 -10.77 -10.94
CA ILE A 253 -10.79 -10.27 -10.55
C ILE A 253 -11.49 -9.57 -11.72
N THR A 254 -12.78 -9.82 -11.87
CA THR A 254 -13.64 -9.24 -12.93
C THR A 254 -14.85 -8.49 -12.34
N ASP A 255 -15.64 -7.84 -13.19
CA ASP A 255 -16.88 -7.16 -12.80
C ASP A 255 -17.85 -8.05 -12.01
N ALA A 256 -17.95 -9.34 -12.40
CA ALA A 256 -18.86 -10.30 -11.77
C ALA A 256 -18.45 -10.65 -10.32
N GLY A 257 -17.17 -10.52 -10.02
CA GLY A 257 -16.64 -10.65 -8.68
C GLY A 257 -17.16 -9.55 -7.75
N LEU A 258 -17.08 -8.29 -8.18
CA LEU A 258 -17.27 -7.13 -7.30
C LEU A 258 -18.70 -6.96 -6.80
N GLN A 259 -19.71 -7.49 -7.49
CA GLN A 259 -21.08 -7.50 -7.00
C GLN A 259 -21.20 -8.12 -5.59
N LYS A 260 -20.31 -9.06 -5.24
CA LYS A 260 -20.30 -9.71 -3.91
C LYS A 260 -19.85 -8.78 -2.79
N LEU A 261 -19.08 -7.74 -3.11
CA LEU A 261 -18.50 -6.81 -2.14
C LEU A 261 -19.43 -5.61 -1.84
N GLN A 262 -20.49 -5.39 -2.63
CA GLN A 262 -21.41 -4.26 -2.49
C GLN A 262 -21.99 -4.08 -1.08
N LYS A 263 -22.16 -5.19 -0.35
CA LYS A 263 -22.78 -5.21 0.98
C LYS A 263 -21.78 -5.07 2.13
N LEU A 264 -20.49 -4.90 1.85
CA LEU A 264 -19.50 -4.69 2.91
C LEU A 264 -19.70 -3.28 3.51
N PRO A 265 -20.10 -3.19 4.79
CA PRO A 265 -20.58 -1.94 5.36
C PRO A 265 -19.46 -0.94 5.67
N GLU A 266 -18.21 -1.41 5.74
CA GLU A 266 -17.07 -0.62 6.18
C GLU A 266 -15.96 -0.51 5.12
N LEU A 267 -16.15 -1.06 3.92
CA LEU A 267 -15.14 -1.04 2.86
C LEU A 267 -14.99 0.38 2.29
N ARG A 268 -13.89 1.03 2.65
CA ARG A 268 -13.57 2.43 2.31
C ARG A 268 -12.56 2.56 1.18
N ALA A 269 -11.58 1.65 1.13
CA ALA A 269 -10.52 1.67 0.14
C ALA A 269 -10.47 0.33 -0.62
N LEU A 270 -10.58 0.39 -1.95
CA LEU A 270 -10.52 -0.77 -2.82
C LEU A 270 -9.53 -0.57 -3.96
N ASN A 271 -8.45 -1.34 -3.98
CA ASN A 271 -7.46 -1.29 -5.05
C ASN A 271 -7.75 -2.39 -6.09
N LEU A 272 -8.08 -1.98 -7.32
CA LEU A 272 -8.35 -2.83 -8.48
C LEU A 272 -7.31 -2.63 -9.58
N PHE A 273 -6.19 -1.97 -9.27
CA PHE A 273 -5.13 -1.72 -10.23
C PHE A 273 -4.73 -2.99 -10.98
N GLY A 274 -4.67 -2.96 -12.31
CA GLY A 274 -4.20 -4.11 -13.09
C GLY A 274 -5.09 -5.36 -13.04
N THR A 275 -6.34 -5.23 -12.62
CA THR A 275 -7.36 -6.31 -12.67
C THR A 275 -8.12 -6.30 -13.99
N LYS A 276 -9.02 -7.28 -14.19
CA LYS A 276 -9.81 -7.48 -15.42
C LYS A 276 -11.19 -6.84 -15.36
N VAL A 277 -11.34 -5.77 -14.59
CA VAL A 277 -12.60 -5.01 -14.51
C VAL A 277 -12.75 -4.10 -15.73
N THR A 278 -13.99 -3.90 -16.16
CA THR A 278 -14.37 -3.11 -17.34
C THR A 278 -15.26 -1.94 -16.93
N ASP A 279 -15.70 -1.11 -17.89
CA ASP A 279 -16.68 -0.03 -17.69
C ASP A 279 -17.97 -0.45 -16.96
N ARG A 280 -18.30 -1.75 -16.88
CA ARG A 280 -19.46 -2.23 -16.12
C ARG A 280 -19.26 -2.13 -14.61
N VAL A 281 -18.01 -2.12 -14.14
CA VAL A 281 -17.68 -2.06 -12.71
C VAL A 281 -18.23 -0.81 -12.03
N LYS A 282 -18.41 0.30 -12.77
CA LYS A 282 -18.93 1.57 -12.24
C LYS A 282 -20.29 1.40 -11.55
N GLU A 283 -21.16 0.53 -12.07
CA GLU A 283 -22.45 0.27 -11.43
C GLU A 283 -22.26 -0.44 -10.09
N SER A 284 -21.32 -1.37 -10.01
CA SER A 284 -21.04 -2.06 -8.74
C SER A 284 -20.42 -1.13 -7.70
N LEU A 285 -19.49 -0.27 -8.11
CA LEU A 285 -18.80 0.68 -7.24
C LEU A 285 -19.73 1.79 -6.73
N ALA A 286 -20.66 2.27 -7.56
CA ALA A 286 -21.61 3.30 -7.17
C ALA A 286 -22.52 2.86 -6.01
N GLU A 287 -22.84 1.57 -5.95
CA GLU A 287 -23.68 0.95 -4.92
C GLU A 287 -22.92 0.56 -3.63
N MET A 288 -21.62 0.85 -3.52
CA MET A 288 -20.83 0.59 -2.30
C MET A 288 -20.90 1.82 -1.37
N PRO A 289 -21.75 1.83 -0.32
CA PRO A 289 -22.09 3.07 0.39
C PRO A 289 -20.91 3.67 1.17
N ALA A 290 -20.03 2.84 1.72
CA ALA A 290 -18.87 3.28 2.51
C ALA A 290 -17.61 3.54 1.67
N LEU A 291 -17.62 3.25 0.36
CA LEU A 291 -16.44 3.39 -0.47
C LEU A 291 -16.08 4.87 -0.64
N GLU A 292 -14.86 5.21 -0.22
CA GLU A 292 -14.27 6.55 -0.25
C GLU A 292 -13.19 6.66 -1.31
N GLN A 293 -12.53 5.54 -1.64
CA GLN A 293 -11.43 5.53 -2.59
C GLN A 293 -11.34 4.22 -3.39
N VAL A 294 -11.13 4.37 -4.70
CA VAL A 294 -10.92 3.24 -5.61
C VAL A 294 -9.79 3.53 -6.60
N TRP A 295 -8.91 2.56 -6.79
CA TRP A 295 -7.87 2.62 -7.82
C TRP A 295 -8.26 1.72 -9.00
N LEU A 296 -8.41 2.33 -10.18
CA LEU A 296 -8.88 1.69 -11.42
C LEU A 296 -7.84 1.75 -12.54
N TRP A 297 -6.59 2.06 -12.20
CA TRP A 297 -5.55 2.19 -13.20
C TRP A 297 -5.10 0.84 -13.76
N ARG A 298 -4.67 0.81 -15.02
CA ARG A 298 -4.34 -0.41 -15.78
C ARG A 298 -5.47 -1.46 -15.78
N THR A 299 -6.71 -1.01 -15.75
CA THR A 299 -7.91 -1.83 -15.99
C THR A 299 -8.49 -1.50 -17.36
N GLU A 300 -9.53 -2.20 -17.77
CA GLU A 300 -10.30 -1.89 -18.99
C GLU A 300 -11.38 -0.82 -18.74
N VAL A 301 -11.29 -0.08 -17.63
CA VAL A 301 -12.18 1.05 -17.34
C VAL A 301 -11.67 2.29 -18.08
N SER A 302 -12.53 2.87 -18.91
CA SER A 302 -12.31 4.10 -19.65
C SER A 302 -12.39 5.35 -18.75
N ASP A 303 -11.81 6.46 -19.19
CA ASP A 303 -11.96 7.75 -18.49
C ASP A 303 -13.41 8.18 -18.39
N GLY A 304 -14.21 7.98 -19.46
CA GLY A 304 -15.64 8.27 -19.43
C GLY A 304 -16.42 7.49 -18.37
N ALA A 305 -16.03 6.24 -18.09
CA ALA A 305 -16.63 5.47 -17.01
C ALA A 305 -16.18 5.94 -15.62
N ARG A 306 -14.93 6.42 -15.47
CA ARG A 306 -14.43 7.03 -14.23
C ARG A 306 -15.12 8.36 -13.94
N ASP A 307 -15.31 9.18 -14.96
CA ASP A 307 -16.01 10.46 -14.88
C ASP A 307 -17.47 10.25 -14.48
N ALA A 308 -18.17 9.33 -15.16
CA ALA A 308 -19.54 8.97 -14.82
C ALA A 308 -19.68 8.43 -13.38
N LEU A 309 -18.70 7.64 -12.90
CA LEU A 309 -18.66 7.19 -11.52
C LEU A 309 -18.47 8.35 -10.54
N SER A 310 -17.57 9.28 -10.86
CA SER A 310 -17.28 10.47 -10.04
C SER A 310 -18.48 11.40 -9.98
N GLU A 311 -19.22 11.58 -11.08
CA GLU A 311 -20.48 12.33 -11.13
C GLU A 311 -21.56 11.68 -10.25
N LYS A 312 -21.70 10.35 -10.32
CA LYS A 312 -22.67 9.58 -9.51
C LYS A 312 -22.29 9.54 -8.03
N ARG A 313 -20.99 9.64 -7.71
CA ARG A 313 -20.44 9.61 -6.34
C ARG A 313 -19.40 10.73 -6.15
N PRO A 314 -19.81 11.99 -5.97
CA PRO A 314 -18.89 13.13 -5.89
C PRO A 314 -17.87 13.08 -4.74
N GLY A 315 -18.16 12.31 -3.70
CA GLY A 315 -17.24 12.09 -2.57
C GLY A 315 -16.32 10.87 -2.71
N LEU A 316 -16.49 10.05 -3.76
CA LEU A 316 -15.63 8.89 -4.04
C LEU A 316 -14.40 9.36 -4.83
N ARG A 317 -13.22 9.16 -4.26
CA ARG A 317 -11.96 9.40 -4.95
C ARG A 317 -11.68 8.27 -5.94
N VAL A 318 -11.89 8.56 -7.23
CA VAL A 318 -11.57 7.64 -8.32
C VAL A 318 -10.17 7.91 -8.83
N VAL A 319 -9.24 6.99 -8.60
CA VAL A 319 -7.84 7.11 -9.01
C VAL A 319 -7.62 6.30 -10.29
N GLY A 320 -7.54 6.99 -11.43
CA GLY A 320 -7.37 6.39 -12.76
C GLY A 320 -5.92 6.24 -13.25
N GLY A 321 -4.93 6.73 -12.49
CA GLY A 321 -3.61 7.09 -13.04
C GLY A 321 -3.67 8.46 -13.73
N PRO A 322 -2.56 9.06 -14.17
CA PRO A 322 -2.61 10.27 -14.98
C PRO A 322 -3.39 9.99 -16.27
N ALA A 323 -4.17 10.98 -16.74
CA ALA A 323 -4.88 10.90 -18.01
C ALA A 323 -3.88 10.56 -19.13
N TRP A 324 -4.05 9.40 -19.77
CA TRP A 324 -3.21 9.05 -20.91
C TRP A 324 -3.63 9.91 -22.09
N PRO A 325 -2.71 10.58 -22.81
CA PRO A 325 -3.08 11.23 -24.06
C PRO A 325 -3.59 10.15 -24.99
N VAL A 326 -4.86 10.24 -25.39
CA VAL A 326 -5.44 9.40 -26.45
C VAL A 326 -4.49 9.51 -27.64
N VAL A 327 -3.69 8.48 -27.88
CA VAL A 327 -2.91 8.39 -29.12
C VAL A 327 -3.98 8.16 -30.18
N PRO A 328 -4.19 9.10 -31.12
CA PRO A 328 -5.12 8.87 -32.21
C PRO A 328 -4.68 7.57 -32.86
N GLU A 329 -5.60 6.61 -32.93
CA GLU A 329 -5.42 5.34 -33.62
C GLU A 329 -4.79 5.68 -34.97
N GLN A 330 -3.55 5.21 -35.18
CA GLN A 330 -2.88 5.43 -36.46
C GLN A 330 -3.78 4.77 -37.49
N ARG A 331 -4.50 5.57 -38.27
CA ARG A 331 -5.06 5.09 -39.52
C ARG A 331 -3.87 4.51 -40.27
N GLU A 332 -3.86 3.19 -40.42
CA GLU A 332 -3.05 2.56 -41.44
C GLU A 332 -3.47 3.19 -42.76
N ASP A 333 -2.66 4.12 -43.23
CA ASP A 333 -2.64 4.53 -44.61
C ASP A 333 -2.23 3.31 -45.44
N GLU A 334 -3.02 3.01 -46.48
CA GLU A 334 -2.92 1.82 -47.34
C GLU A 334 -1.57 1.65 -48.08
N ASP A 335 -0.57 2.50 -47.80
CA ASP A 335 0.70 2.59 -48.53
C ASP A 335 1.95 2.18 -47.73
N GLY A 336 1.83 1.62 -46.53
CA GLY A 336 2.86 0.76 -45.92
C GLY A 336 4.29 1.33 -45.84
N ASN A 337 4.49 2.60 -45.50
CA ASN A 337 5.82 3.19 -45.38
C ASN A 337 6.14 3.74 -43.97
N ARG A 338 6.91 2.98 -43.19
CA ARG A 338 7.44 3.42 -41.88
C ARG A 338 8.53 4.48 -42.07
N ARG A 339 8.22 5.75 -41.82
CA ARG A 339 9.24 6.77 -41.53
C ARG A 339 9.33 7.00 -40.02
N ARG A 340 10.45 6.57 -39.44
CA ARG A 340 10.84 6.90 -38.07
C ARG A 340 11.18 8.39 -37.98
N ARG A 341 10.64 9.08 -36.97
CA ARG A 341 11.37 10.13 -36.25
C ARG A 341 11.18 9.93 -34.76
#